data_AF-A0A7W1ZGN4-F1
#
_entry.id   AF-A0A7W1ZGN4-F1
#
_cell.length_a   1.000
_cell.length_b   1.000
_cell.length_c   1.000
_cell.angle_alpha   90.00
_cell.angle_beta   90.00
_cell.angle_gamma   90.00
#
_symmetry.space_group_name_H-M   'P 1'
#
loop_
_entity.id
_entity.type
_entity.pdbx_description
1 polymer ?
#
loop_
_entity_poly.entity_id
_entity_poly.type
_entity_poly.pdbx_seq_one_letter_code
_entity_poly.pdbx_strand_id
1 'polypeptide(L)' 'MNETINEKGKLFTEKEAAEYFNWSVFTMRQIRKSGLIQHLVFNNKTVRYTLEQLEKYKNEHLIKEMNA' A
#
# COMPACT_ATOMS: atom_id res chain seq x y z
N MET A 1 3.20 24.76 -16.30
CA MET A 1 4.07 24.00 -15.38
C MET A 1 3.25 22.80 -14.93
N ASN A 2 3.49 21.60 -15.47
CA ASN A 2 2.86 20.38 -14.98
C ASN A 2 3.86 19.69 -14.06
N GLU A 3 3.63 19.76 -12.75
CA GLU A 3 4.19 18.76 -11.85
C GLU A 3 3.56 17.42 -12.20
N THR A 4 4.19 16.68 -13.12
CA THR A 4 4.06 15.22 -13.19
C THR A 4 4.73 14.69 -11.94
N ILE A 5 4.04 14.83 -10.81
CA ILE A 5 4.38 14.20 -9.55
C ILE A 5 4.52 12.71 -9.90
N ASN A 6 5.73 12.17 -9.70
CA ASN A 6 6.04 10.77 -9.92
C ASN A 6 5.19 9.92 -8.94
N GLU A 7 3.91 9.67 -9.24
CA GLU A 7 2.99 8.91 -8.37
C GLU A 7 3.51 7.49 -8.09
N LYS A 8 4.32 6.94 -9.00
CA LYS A 8 5.02 5.66 -8.81
C LYS A 8 6.11 5.69 -7.73
N GLY A 9 6.66 6.87 -7.42
CA GLY A 9 7.67 7.06 -6.37
C GLY A 9 7.08 7.52 -5.04
N LYS A 10 5.77 7.76 -4.97
CA LYS A 10 5.11 8.22 -3.74
C LYS A 10 5.06 7.08 -2.73
N LEU A 11 5.64 7.35 -1.56
CA LEU A 11 5.66 6.44 -0.43
C LEU A 11 4.48 6.75 0.50
N PHE A 12 3.59 5.79 0.67
CA PHE A 12 2.40 5.88 1.49
C PHE A 12 2.66 5.33 2.88
N THR A 13 2.26 6.05 3.91
CA THR A 13 2.18 5.49 5.27
C THR A 13 1.01 4.50 5.40
N GLU A 14 0.97 3.72 6.48
CA GLU A 14 -0.15 2.80 6.77
C GLU A 14 -1.51 3.52 6.74
N LYS A 15 -1.58 4.77 7.21
CA LYS A 15 -2.82 5.57 7.23
C LYS A 15 -3.19 6.05 5.83
N GLU A 16 -2.25 6.65 5.10
CA GLU A 16 -2.53 7.15 3.74
C GLU A 16 -2.91 6.03 2.79
N ALA A 17 -2.26 4.86 2.90
CA ALA A 17 -2.62 3.68 2.12
C ALA A 17 -4.03 3.18 2.48
N ALA A 18 -4.35 3.14 3.77
CA ALA A 18 -5.69 2.75 4.23
C ALA A 18 -6.77 3.71 3.67
N GLU A 19 -6.54 5.02 3.73
CA GLU A 19 -7.46 6.01 3.19
C GLU A 19 -7.59 5.92 1.66
N TYR A 20 -6.46 5.79 0.95
CA TYR A 20 -6.43 5.72 -0.51
C TYR A 20 -7.22 4.52 -1.06
N PHE A 21 -7.05 3.34 -0.44
CA PHE A 21 -7.74 2.13 -0.86
C PHE A 21 -9.09 1.91 -0.16
N ASN A 22 -9.52 2.86 0.68
CA ASN A 22 -10.70 2.76 1.53
C ASN A 22 -10.72 1.47 2.38
N TRP A 23 -9.56 1.14 2.94
CA TRP A 23 -9.35 0.02 3.85
C TRP A 23 -9.23 0.50 5.29
N SER A 24 -9.42 -0.43 6.23
CA SER A 24 -9.08 -0.18 7.62
C SER A 24 -7.57 -0.24 7.86
N VAL A 25 -7.06 0.57 8.79
CA VAL A 25 -5.66 0.45 9.27
C VAL A 25 -5.37 -0.95 9.80
N PHE A 26 -6.39 -1.65 10.32
CA PHE A 26 -6.29 -3.06 10.68
C PHE A 26 -5.93 -3.95 9.49
N THR A 27 -6.58 -3.77 8.34
CA THR A 27 -6.26 -4.48 7.10
C THR A 27 -4.82 -4.22 6.69
N MET A 28 -4.36 -2.96 6.70
CA MET A 28 -2.96 -2.63 6.41
C MET A 28 -1.98 -3.36 7.35
N ARG A 29 -2.30 -3.49 8.64
CA ARG A 29 -1.49 -4.28 9.59
C ARG A 29 -1.49 -5.77 9.26
N GLN A 30 -2.60 -6.33 8.82
CA GLN A 30 -2.66 -7.73 8.38
C GLN A 30 -1.78 -7.94 7.14
N ILE A 31 -1.88 -7.06 6.16
CA ILE A 31 -1.06 -7.10 4.94
C ILE A 31 0.43 -7.03 5.29
N ARG A 32 0.81 -6.11 6.19
CA ARG A 32 2.18 -6.01 6.71
C ARG A 32 2.65 -7.29 7.39
N LYS A 33 1.83 -7.85 8.30
CA LYS A 33 2.13 -9.10 9.01
C LYS A 33 2.22 -10.31 8.07
N SER A 34 1.48 -10.27 6.98
CA SER A 34 1.49 -11.32 5.98
C SER A 34 2.83 -11.44 5.23
N GLY A 35 3.65 -10.38 5.23
CA GLY A 35 4.91 -10.34 4.48
C GLY A 35 4.74 -10.36 2.96
N LEU A 36 3.51 -10.23 2.47
CA LEU A 36 3.18 -10.31 1.03
C LEU A 36 3.56 -9.04 0.26
N ILE A 37 3.67 -7.90 0.94
CA ILE A 37 4.20 -6.67 0.37
C ILE A 37 5.51 -6.29 1.06
N GLN A 38 6.47 -5.85 0.25
CA GLN A 38 7.68 -5.24 0.79
C GLN A 38 7.33 -3.87 1.36
N HIS A 39 8.11 -3.44 2.33
CA HIS A 39 7.86 -2.19 3.01
C HIS A 39 9.18 -1.59 3.45
N LEU A 40 9.26 -0.27 3.35
CA LEU A 40 10.46 0.47 3.73
C LEU A 40 10.29 0.95 5.17
N VAL A 41 11.21 0.53 6.04
CA VAL A 41 11.25 0.98 7.43
C VAL A 41 12.21 2.16 7.51
N PHE A 42 11.69 3.32 7.91
CA PHE A 42 12.50 4.51 8.15
C PHE A 42 12.97 4.56 9.60
N ASN A 43 14.04 5.33 9.88
CA ASN A 43 14.68 5.43 11.21
C ASN A 43 13.71 5.68 12.39
N ASN A 44 12.54 6.29 12.13
CA ASN A 44 11.51 6.51 13.15
C ASN A 44 10.50 5.36 13.30
N LYS A 45 10.87 4.12 12.91
CA LYS A 45 9.98 2.95 12.82
C LYS A 45 8.73 3.16 11.96
N THR A 46 8.74 4.22 11.14
CA THR A 46 7.65 4.53 10.22
C THR A 46 7.78 3.59 9.04
N VAL A 47 6.72 2.82 8.80
CA VAL A 47 6.64 1.94 7.65
C VAL A 47 5.97 2.67 6.51
N ARG A 48 6.61 2.63 5.34
CA ARG A 48 6.05 3.16 4.11
C ARG A 48 5.99 2.09 3.03
N TYR A 49 4.99 2.21 2.17
CA TYR A 49 4.71 1.30 1.08
C TYR A 49 4.70 2.10 -0.22
N THR A 50 5.13 1.47 -1.31
CA THR A 50 4.94 2.05 -2.65
C THR A 50 3.53 1.75 -3.13
N LEU A 51 2.97 2.67 -3.93
CA LEU A 51 1.65 2.48 -4.54
C LEU A 51 1.59 1.17 -5.33
N GLU A 52 2.63 0.90 -6.13
CA GLU A 52 2.73 -0.28 -6.98
C GLU A 52 2.54 -1.59 -6.19
N GLN A 53 3.10 -1.70 -4.99
CA GLN A 53 2.96 -2.93 -4.20
C GLN A 53 1.59 -3.07 -3.56
N LEU A 54 0.99 -1.96 -3.14
CA LEU A 54 -0.38 -1.96 -2.63
C LEU A 54 -1.39 -2.31 -3.74
N GLU A 55 -1.19 -1.75 -4.93
CA GLU A 55 -2.00 -2.07 -6.11
C GLU A 55 -1.82 -3.51 -6.56
N LYS A 56 -0.59 -4.02 -6.57
CA LYS A 56 -0.30 -5.43 -6.87
C LYS A 56 -1.03 -6.34 -5.88
N TYR A 57 -0.91 -6.07 -4.59
CA TYR A 57 -1.63 -6.82 -3.55
C TYR A 57 -3.14 -6.79 -3.75
N LYS A 58 -3.71 -5.60 -4.01
CA LYS A 58 -5.15 -5.45 -4.30
C LYS A 58 -5.58 -6.27 -5.52
N ASN A 59 -4.85 -6.18 -6.62
CA ASN A 59 -5.18 -6.90 -7.84
C ASN A 59 -5.08 -8.42 -7.67
N GLU A 60 -4.02 -8.90 -7.01
CA GLU A 60 -3.78 -10.33 -6.86
C GLU A 60 -4.68 -10.99 -5.80
N HIS A 61 -5.00 -10.27 -4.71
CA HIS A 61 -5.70 -10.85 -3.55
C HIS A 61 -7.13 -10.34 -3.34
N LEU A 62 -7.43 -9.08 -3.68
CA LEU A 62 -8.75 -8.50 -3.40
C LEU A 62 -9.67 -8.46 -4.63
N ILE A 63 -9.13 -8.29 -5.83
CA ILE A 63 -9.90 -8.28 -7.09
C ILE A 63 -10.17 -9.71 -7.58
N LYS A 64 -9.25 -10.64 -7.33
CA LYS A 64 -9.34 -12.02 -7.82
C LYS A 64 -10.45 -12.85 -7.14
N GLU A 65 -10.93 -12.44 -5.96
CA GLU A 65 -12.01 -13.13 -5.25
C GLU A 65 -13.43 -12.74 -5.75
N MET A 66 -13.59 -11.60 -6.45
CA MET A 66 -14.88 -11.22 -7.08
C MET A 66 -15.07 -11.82 -8.48
N ASN A 67 -14.03 -12.39 -9.08
CA ASN A 67 -14.07 -12.92 -10.45
C ASN A 67 -13.88 -14.45 -10.50
N ALA A 68 -13.95 -15.13 -9.34
CA ALA A 68 -13.89 -16.59 -9.22
C ALA A 68 -15.29 -17.17 -8.98
#